data_AF-A0A2I0NUF3-F1
#
_entry.id   AF-A0A2I0NUF3-F1
#
_cell.length_a   1.000
_cell.length_b   1.000
_cell.length_c   1.000
_cell.angle_alpha   90.00
_cell.angle_beta   90.00
_cell.angle_gamma   90.00
#
_symmetry.space_group_name_H-M   'P 1'
#
loop_
_entity.id
_entity.type
_entity.pdbx_description
1 polymer ?
#
loop_
_entity_poly.entity_id
_entity_poly.type
_entity_poly.pdbx_seq_one_letter_code
_entity_poly.pdbx_strand_id
1 'polypeptide(L)' 'YMLDSTLDPFQQVNIMLVGIIESRKLPVLIVANKNDLPDASAARIKSAFPQHPVISISGLEGNNVDELYENMTSYFG' A
#
# COMPACT_ATOMS: atom_id res chain seq x y z
N TYR A 1 -4.35 -3.67 0.42
CA TYR A 1 -4.12 -3.42 1.85
C TYR A 1 -3.63 -1.99 2.01
N MET A 2 -4.33 -1.17 2.79
CA MET A 2 -4.08 0.27 2.87
C MET A 2 -3.15 0.58 4.05
N LEU A 3 -2.10 1.35 3.80
CA LEU A 3 -1.14 1.81 4.79
C LEU A 3 -1.05 3.34 4.77
N ASP A 4 -0.84 3.92 5.94
CA ASP A 4 -0.57 5.36 6.07
C ASP A 4 0.91 5.64 5.77
N SER A 5 1.18 6.42 4.72
CA SER A 5 2.55 6.69 4.27
C SER A 5 3.34 7.63 5.18
N THR A 6 2.70 8.28 6.15
CA THR A 6 3.38 9.14 7.13
C THR A 6 3.82 8.38 8.38
N LEU A 7 3.36 7.14 8.56
CA LEU A 7 3.65 6.30 9.72
C LEU A 7 4.71 5.26 9.42
N ASP A 8 5.26 4.66 10.48
CA ASP A 8 6.20 3.56 10.37
C ASP A 8 5.49 2.31 9.78
N PRO A 9 5.93 1.78 8.62
CA PRO A 9 5.34 0.58 8.04
C PRO A 9 5.55 -0.67 8.91
N PHE A 10 6.53 -0.68 9.82
CA PHE A 10 6.86 -1.82 10.69
C PHE A 10 6.02 -1.92 11.96
N GLN A 11 4.92 -1.17 12.06
CA GLN A 11 3.96 -1.40 13.14
C GLN A 11 3.51 -2.87 13.17
N GLN A 12 3.47 -3.46 14.37
CA GLN A 12 3.21 -4.90 14.55
C GLN A 12 1.93 -5.38 13.85
N VAL A 13 0.88 -4.55 13.87
CA VAL A 13 -0.39 -4.86 13.18
C VAL A 13 -0.21 -5.00 11.66
N ASN A 14 0.62 -4.17 11.03
CA ASN A 14 0.86 -4.22 9.59
C ASN A 14 1.63 -5.48 9.21
N ILE A 15 2.69 -5.80 9.96
CA ILE A 15 3.48 -7.02 9.76
C ILE A 15 2.60 -8.26 9.92
N MET A 16 1.75 -8.29 10.95
CA MET A 16 0.84 -9.40 11.18
C MET A 16 -0.16 -9.58 10.03
N LEU A 17 -0.81 -8.50 9.59
CA LEU A 17 -1.82 -8.57 8.53
C LEU A 17 -1.22 -9.01 7.20
N VAL A 18 -0.05 -8.47 6.83
CA VAL A 18 0.68 -8.91 5.62
C VAL A 18 1.08 -10.39 5.75
N GLY A 19 1.57 -10.83 6.90
CA GLY A 19 1.90 -12.24 7.13
C GLY A 19 0.70 -13.18 7.01
N ILE A 20 -0.50 -12.76 7.47
CA ILE A 20 -1.74 -13.54 7.29
C ILE A 20 -2.08 -13.65 5.80
N ILE A 21 -2.01 -12.55 5.05
CA ILE A 21 -2.27 -12.51 3.61
C ILE A 21 -1.35 -13.49 2.87
N GLU A 22 -0.05 -13.46 3.17
CA GLU A 22 0.96 -14.37 2.60
C GLU A 22 0.69 -15.84 2.97
N SER A 23 0.38 -16.12 4.25
CA SER A 23 0.11 -17.48 4.73
C SER A 23 -1.08 -18.13 4.00
N ARG A 24 -2.04 -17.31 3.57
CA ARG A 24 -3.23 -17.74 2.83
C ARG A 24 -3.03 -17.69 1.31
N LYS A 25 -1.85 -17.30 0.83
CA LYS A 25 -1.53 -17.11 -0.59
C LYS A 25 -2.52 -16.19 -1.31
N LEU A 26 -3.00 -15.16 -0.60
CA LEU A 26 -3.92 -14.20 -1.17
C LEU A 26 -3.14 -13.17 -2.00
N PRO A 27 -3.58 -12.84 -3.22
CA PRO A 27 -2.97 -11.76 -3.98
C PRO A 27 -3.20 -10.43 -3.23
N VAL A 28 -2.21 -9.54 -3.24
CA VAL A 28 -2.29 -8.28 -2.52
C VAL A 28 -1.65 -7.14 -3.30
N LEU A 29 -2.30 -5.98 -3.24
CA LEU A 29 -1.80 -4.68 -3.66
C LEU A 29 -1.74 -3.79 -2.43
N ILE A 30 -0.57 -3.29 -2.08
CA ILE A 30 -0.39 -2.37 -0.95
C ILE A 30 -0.63 -0.94 -1.46
N VAL A 31 -1.47 -0.20 -0.75
CA VAL A 31 -1.86 1.17 -1.09
C VAL A 31 -1.28 2.10 -0.04
N ALA A 32 -0.25 2.83 -0.42
CA ALA A 32 0.43 3.84 0.37
C ALA A 32 -0.37 5.16 0.30
N ASN A 33 -1.24 5.39 1.29
CA ASN A 33 -2.15 6.52 1.32
C ASN A 33 -1.52 7.78 1.94
N LYS A 34 -2.17 8.93 1.73
CA LYS A 34 -1.78 10.27 2.21
C LYS A 34 -0.60 10.90 1.49
N ASN A 35 -0.43 10.62 0.20
CA ASN A 35 0.66 11.19 -0.60
C ASN A 35 0.59 12.72 -0.76
N ASP A 36 -0.52 13.34 -0.34
CA ASP A 36 -0.71 14.78 -0.21
C ASP A 36 0.08 15.40 0.96
N LEU A 37 0.50 14.60 1.94
CA LEU A 37 1.26 15.09 3.10
C LEU A 37 2.77 15.10 2.83
N PRO A 38 3.51 16.10 3.33
CA PRO A 38 4.94 16.24 3.06
C PRO A 38 5.80 15.11 3.65
N ASP A 39 5.35 14.50 4.75
CA ASP A 39 6.05 13.39 5.42
C ASP A 39 5.74 12.02 4.79
N ALA A 40 4.85 11.97 3.79
CA ALA A 40 4.43 10.74 3.17
C ALA A 40 5.56 10.11 2.35
N SER A 41 5.85 8.83 2.60
CA SER A 41 6.87 8.10 1.85
C SER A 41 6.42 6.69 1.47
N ALA A 42 5.86 6.55 0.28
CA ALA A 42 5.57 5.24 -0.31
C ALA A 42 6.84 4.38 -0.47
N ALA A 43 8.01 5.00 -0.66
CA ALA A 43 9.29 4.32 -0.74
C ALA A 43 9.64 3.57 0.56
N ARG A 44 9.29 4.12 1.74
CA ARG A 44 9.49 3.41 3.03
C ARG A 44 8.64 2.15 3.10
N ILE A 45 7.37 2.24 2.68
CA ILE A 45 6.47 1.09 2.60
C ILE A 45 7.00 0.05 1.61
N LYS A 46 7.47 0.47 0.43
CA LYS A 46 8.05 -0.44 -0.57
C LYS A 46 9.31 -1.13 -0.06
N SER A 47 10.16 -0.44 0.69
CA SER A 47 11.34 -1.05 1.32
C SER A 47 10.98 -2.02 2.44
N ALA A 48 9.90 -1.78 3.19
CA ALA A 48 9.43 -2.69 4.23
C ALA A 48 8.78 -3.97 3.65
N PHE A 49 8.12 -3.85 2.51
CA PHE A 49 7.39 -4.94 1.85
C PHE A 49 7.80 -5.09 0.38
N PRO A 50 9.07 -5.42 0.08
CA PRO A 50 9.62 -5.34 -1.28
C PRO A 50 8.97 -6.31 -2.27
N GLN A 51 8.45 -7.44 -1.76
CA GLN A 51 7.82 -8.50 -2.55
C GLN A 51 6.40 -8.15 -3.02
N HIS A 52 5.78 -7.10 -2.46
CA HIS A 52 4.41 -6.72 -2.79
C HIS A 52 4.38 -5.49 -3.69
N PRO A 53 3.46 -5.40 -4.65
CA PRO A 53 3.25 -4.17 -5.39
C PRO A 53 2.73 -3.08 -4.45
N VAL A 54 3.26 -1.87 -4.63
CA VAL A 54 2.91 -0.69 -3.82
C VAL A 54 2.52 0.43 -4.76
N ILE A 55 1.35 1.03 -4.52
CA ILE A 55 0.89 2.23 -5.22
C ILE A 55 0.66 3.37 -4.23
N SER A 56 1.05 4.58 -4.60
CA SER A 56 0.91 5.78 -3.78
C SER A 56 -0.35 6.54 -4.17
N ILE A 57 -1.21 6.89 -3.21
CA ILE A 57 -2.45 7.65 -3.47
C ILE A 57 -2.68 8.75 -2.42
N SER A 58 -3.57 9.69 -2.74
CA SER A 58 -4.30 10.47 -1.73
C SER A 58 -5.78 10.15 -1.80
N GLY A 59 -6.31 9.52 -0.75
CA GLY A 59 -7.74 9.37 -0.59
C GLY A 59 -8.47 10.68 -0.27
N LEU A 60 -7.74 11.74 0.11
CA LEU A 60 -8.33 13.05 0.40
C LEU A 60 -8.46 13.90 -0.87
N GLU A 61 -7.36 14.03 -1.62
CA GLU A 61 -7.29 14.86 -2.83
C GLU A 61 -7.67 14.09 -4.11
N GLY A 62 -7.79 12.76 -4.02
CA GLY A 62 -8.06 11.89 -5.18
C GLY A 62 -6.83 11.59 -6.05
N ASN A 63 -5.62 11.97 -5.60
CA ASN A 63 -4.39 11.74 -6.35
C ASN A 63 -4.15 10.24 -6.61
N ASN A 64 -3.84 9.89 -7.86
CA ASN A 64 -3.50 8.54 -8.34
C ASN A 64 -4.57 7.47 -8.09
N VAL A 65 -5.82 7.87 -7.85
CA VAL A 65 -6.92 6.93 -7.65
C VAL A 65 -7.25 6.17 -8.96
N ASP A 66 -7.16 6.82 -10.12
CA ASP A 66 -7.37 6.15 -11.41
C ASP A 66 -6.32 5.05 -11.64
N GLU A 67 -5.05 5.35 -11.35
CA GLU A 67 -3.95 4.38 -11.43
C GLU A 67 -4.16 3.20 -10.47
N LEU A 68 -4.77 3.44 -9.29
CA LEU A 68 -5.17 2.35 -8.38
C LEU A 68 -6.21 1.44 -9.02
N TYR A 69 -7.24 1.98 -9.67
CA TYR A 69 -8.26 1.18 -10.36
C TYR A 69 -7.67 0.38 -11.52
N GLU A 70 -6.76 0.97 -12.30
CA GLU A 70 -6.05 0.29 -13.37
C GLU A 70 -5.21 -0.88 -12.84
N ASN A 71 -4.44 -0.65 -11.77
CA ASN A 71 -3.64 -1.69 -11.13
C ASN A 71 -4.52 -2.80 -10.54
N MET A 72 -5.65 -2.46 -9.92
CA MET A 72 -6.58 -3.46 -9.41
C MET A 72 -7.14 -4.31 -10.54
N THR A 73 -7.52 -3.71 -11.66
CA THR A 73 -8.03 -4.43 -12.82
C THR A 73 -6.96 -5.32 -13.44
N SER A 74 -5.72 -4.84 -13.56
CA SER A 74 -4.62 -5.63 -14.11
C SER A 74 -4.16 -6.76 -13.19
N TYR A 75 -4.26 -6.59 -11.87
CA TYR A 75 -3.68 -7.53 -10.90
C TYR A 75 -4.70 -8.53 -10.35
N PHE A 76 -5.99 -8.18 -10.36
CA PHE A 76 -7.06 -9.02 -9.81
C PHE A 76 -8.21 -9.32 -10.79
N GLY A 77 -8.30 -8.62 -11.92
CA GLY A 77 -9.29 -8.88 -12.98
C GLY A 77 -8.91 -10.09 -13.82
#